data_AF-A0A9D6R3T5-F1
#
_entry.id   AF-A0A9D6R3T5-F1
#
_cell.length_a   1.000
_cell.length_b   1.000
_cell.length_c   1.000
_cell.angle_alpha   90.00
_cell.angle_beta   90.00
_cell.angle_gamma   90.00
#
_symmetry.space_group_name_H-M   'P 1'
#
loop_
_entity.id
_entity.type
_entity.pdbx_description
1 polymer ?
#
loop_
_entity_poly.entity_id
_entity_poly.type
_entity_poly.pdbx_seq_one_letter_code
_entity_poly.pdbx_strand_id
1 'polypeptide(L)'
;MSSDLLSLKRRWLPLLIVGIALFGAGLALFALWLYRSSPLVDFVVGLATTPARGIPPRGTLVSLTAAVFTILGGVALLVAVRRINASEIGEIDSFWWKVAVAALAGRWWLGESRVVVVAGGDACLPLLRGLKSFTGRATVLVPPETPRPMLAEMLVALAEDEAGVRHLIDALREPTLSAPFEAGGGGGFDAPALSAALRLRGRVEFASAAPRVADAIARADAIVFGPDAMCEALPDGVVEALRRARGKKVGVPPILGDGANAGGLSALAAKVGALDAALVNSNTVPPLAEGQRYLIAPAACDGVRTLFARDVIDWSVPARHDPAKLAVFLREVILRG
;
A
#
# COMPACT_ATOMS: atom_id res chain seq x y z
N MET A 1 3.12 -24.38 -8.02
CA MET A 1 3.85 -23.45 -7.13
C MET A 1 3.29 -23.34 -5.71
N SER A 2 2.10 -23.90 -5.40
CA SER A 2 1.61 -23.99 -4.01
C SER A 2 2.33 -25.06 -3.16
N SER A 3 2.98 -26.04 -3.80
CA SER A 3 3.70 -27.14 -3.13
C SER A 3 4.98 -26.70 -2.42
N ASP A 4 5.68 -25.68 -2.93
CA ASP A 4 6.99 -25.26 -2.38
C ASP A 4 6.86 -24.31 -1.19
N LEU A 5 5.85 -23.44 -1.18
CA LEU A 5 5.52 -22.63 0.00
C LEU A 5 5.07 -23.51 1.19
N LEU A 6 4.28 -24.54 0.91
CA LEU A 6 3.88 -25.52 1.91
C LEU A 6 5.06 -26.36 2.40
N SER A 7 6.04 -26.66 1.54
CA SER A 7 7.23 -27.44 1.93
C SER A 7 8.18 -26.65 2.84
N LEU A 8 8.33 -25.34 2.63
CA LEU A 8 9.11 -24.44 3.49
C LEU A 8 8.47 -24.25 4.87
N LYS A 9 7.16 -23.98 4.93
CA LYS A 9 6.43 -23.89 6.21
C LYS A 9 6.50 -25.19 7.00
N ARG A 10 6.38 -26.33 6.32
CA ARG A 10 6.46 -27.66 6.95
C ARG A 10 7.83 -27.99 7.53
N ARG A 11 8.92 -27.39 7.03
CA ARG A 11 10.28 -27.62 7.55
C ARG A 11 10.58 -26.86 8.85
N TRP A 12 10.06 -25.64 8.99
CA TRP A 12 10.37 -24.79 10.14
C TRP A 12 9.29 -24.81 11.23
N LEU A 13 8.06 -25.21 10.91
CA LEU A 13 6.98 -25.35 11.88
C LEU A 13 7.30 -26.31 13.05
N PRO A 14 7.95 -27.48 12.84
CA PRO A 14 8.35 -28.34 13.95
C PRO A 14 9.33 -27.66 14.91
N LEU A 15 10.28 -26.87 14.38
CA LEU A 15 11.24 -26.13 15.19
C LEU A 15 10.56 -25.06 16.04
N LEU A 16 9.56 -24.37 15.48
CA LEU A 16 8.75 -23.40 16.21
C LEU A 16 7.99 -24.07 17.37
N ILE A 17 7.33 -25.21 17.11
CA ILE A 17 6.59 -25.96 18.13
C ILE A 17 7.53 -26.42 19.26
N VAL A 18 8.70 -26.96 18.92
CA VAL A 18 9.72 -27.38 19.90
C VAL A 18 10.24 -26.17 20.68
N GLY A 19 10.49 -25.03 20.02
CA GLY A 19 10.92 -23.79 20.67
C GLY A 19 9.91 -23.27 21.68
N ILE A 20 8.62 -23.23 21.33
CA ILE A 20 7.53 -22.83 22.22
C ILE A 20 7.44 -23.77 23.44
N ALA A 21 7.50 -25.08 23.22
CA ALA A 21 7.42 -26.07 24.29
C ALA A 21 8.58 -25.95 25.28
N LEU A 22 9.83 -25.83 24.80
CA LEU A 22 11.01 -25.67 25.64
C LEU A 22 11.00 -24.35 26.40
N PHE A 23 10.61 -23.25 25.73
CA PHE A 23 10.51 -21.94 26.35
C PHE A 23 9.43 -21.92 27.44
N GLY A 24 8.25 -22.50 27.16
CA GLY A 24 7.18 -22.64 28.14
C GLY A 24 7.58 -23.49 29.35
N ALA A 25 8.28 -24.60 29.13
CA ALA A 25 8.82 -25.43 30.21
C ALA A 25 9.84 -24.66 31.07
N GLY A 26 10.74 -23.90 30.44
CA GLY A 26 11.70 -23.03 31.13
C GLY A 26 11.00 -21.98 31.99
N LEU A 27 9.97 -21.31 31.46
CA LEU A 27 9.20 -20.30 32.19
C LEU A 27 8.39 -20.91 33.34
N ALA A 28 7.81 -22.10 33.15
CA ALA A 28 7.09 -22.81 34.20
C ALA A 28 8.02 -23.24 35.35
N LEU A 29 9.22 -23.74 35.04
CA LEU A 29 10.24 -24.05 36.04
C LEU A 29 10.75 -22.79 36.75
N PHE A 30 10.88 -21.69 36.02
CA PHE A 30 11.24 -20.39 36.60
C PHE A 30 10.17 -19.86 37.55
N ALA A 31 8.89 -19.93 37.16
CA ALA A 31 7.77 -19.57 38.02
C ALA A 31 7.68 -20.46 39.27
N LEU A 32 7.92 -21.77 39.12
CA LEU A 32 8.00 -22.71 40.24
C LEU A 32 9.17 -22.39 41.17
N TRP A 33 10.33 -22.01 40.61
CA TRP A 33 11.48 -21.56 41.38
C TRP A 33 11.16 -20.26 42.13
N LEU A 34 10.52 -19.28 41.49
CA LEU A 34 10.12 -18.02 42.12
C LEU A 34 9.12 -18.26 43.27
N TYR A 35 8.16 -19.16 43.05
CA TYR A 35 7.21 -19.58 44.07
C TYR A 35 7.91 -20.26 45.27
N ARG A 36 8.87 -21.14 45.00
CA ARG A 36 9.63 -21.85 46.04
C ARG A 36 10.67 -20.98 46.75
N SER A 37 11.18 -19.95 46.09
CA SER A 37 12.17 -19.02 46.63
C SER A 37 11.51 -17.86 47.39
N SER A 38 10.20 -17.94 47.62
CA SER A 38 9.48 -16.97 48.45
C SER A 38 9.94 -17.09 49.92
N PRO A 39 10.35 -15.98 50.57
CA PRO A 39 10.81 -15.96 51.96
C PRO A 39 9.81 -16.57 52.96
N LEU A 40 8.52 -16.54 52.62
CA LEU A 40 7.43 -17.10 53.41
C LEU A 40 7.47 -18.64 53.44
N VAL A 41 7.86 -19.29 52.33
CA VAL A 41 7.96 -20.75 52.25
C VAL A 41 9.19 -21.23 53.01
N ASP A 42 10.31 -20.52 52.88
CA ASP A 42 11.54 -20.81 53.64
C ASP A 42 11.33 -20.62 55.16
N PHE A 43 10.55 -19.62 55.58
CA PHE A 43 10.17 -19.42 56.98
C PHE A 43 9.33 -20.60 57.54
N VAL A 44 8.33 -21.07 56.79
CA VAL A 44 7.46 -22.18 57.21
C VAL A 44 8.20 -23.52 57.21
N VAL A 45 9.03 -23.79 56.20
CA VAL A 45 9.82 -25.03 56.11
C VAL A 45 10.96 -25.05 57.13
N GLY A 46 11.58 -23.89 57.38
CA GLY A 46 12.60 -23.72 58.43
C GLY A 46 12.06 -23.93 59.85
N LEU A 47 10.76 -23.68 60.07
CA LEU A 47 10.09 -24.01 61.33
C LEU A 47 9.85 -25.53 61.50
N ALA A 48 9.72 -26.26 60.39
CA ALA A 48 9.30 -27.66 60.36
C ALA A 48 10.45 -28.67 60.18
N THR A 49 11.64 -28.25 59.74
CA THR A 49 12.75 -29.17 59.45
C THR A 49 14.08 -28.66 59.97
N THR A 50 14.74 -29.45 60.82
CA THR A 50 16.12 -29.20 61.26
C THR A 50 17.11 -29.43 60.10
N PRO A 51 18.05 -28.50 59.85
CA PRO A 51 18.90 -28.56 58.66
C PRO A 51 19.95 -29.68 58.76
N ALA A 52 19.84 -30.68 57.88
CA ALA A 52 20.90 -31.64 57.63
C ALA A 52 22.02 -30.97 56.80
N ARG A 53 23.24 -30.89 57.37
CA ARG A 53 24.43 -30.33 56.71
C ARG A 53 24.87 -31.20 55.53
N GLY A 54 25.05 -30.59 54.36
CA GLY A 54 25.84 -31.16 53.26
C GLY A 54 25.16 -31.35 51.91
N ILE A 55 23.84 -31.12 51.80
CA ILE A 55 23.12 -31.19 50.52
C ILE A 55 23.09 -29.79 49.91
N PRO A 56 23.54 -29.58 48.65
CA PRO A 56 23.44 -28.28 48.00
C PRO A 56 21.98 -27.79 48.04
N PRO A 57 21.74 -26.50 48.29
CA PRO A 57 20.40 -25.96 48.45
C PRO A 57 19.58 -26.32 47.21
N ARG A 58 18.49 -27.07 47.42
CA ARG A 58 17.65 -27.70 46.38
C ARG A 58 17.18 -26.72 45.29
N GLY A 59 17.23 -25.41 45.54
CA GLY A 59 16.91 -24.36 44.58
C GLY A 59 17.93 -24.14 43.46
N THR A 60 19.22 -24.48 43.65
CA THR A 60 20.29 -24.18 42.67
C THR A 60 20.25 -25.05 41.42
N LEU A 61 19.91 -26.33 41.55
CA LEU A 61 19.77 -27.23 40.39
C LEU A 61 18.51 -26.92 39.57
N VAL A 62 17.45 -26.44 40.22
CA VAL A 62 16.20 -26.05 39.56
C VAL A 62 16.36 -24.72 38.82
N SER A 63 17.13 -23.77 39.36
CA SER A 63 17.39 -22.49 38.67
C SER A 63 18.26 -22.68 37.43
N LEU A 64 19.28 -23.55 37.49
CA LEU A 64 20.16 -23.80 36.35
C LEU A 64 19.40 -24.47 35.19
N THR A 65 18.57 -25.47 35.49
CA THR A 65 17.74 -26.12 34.47
C THR A 65 16.72 -25.15 33.87
N ALA A 66 16.00 -24.37 34.69
CA ALA A 66 15.07 -23.35 34.21
C ALA A 66 15.75 -22.34 33.26
N ALA A 67 16.94 -21.85 33.62
CA ALA A 67 17.70 -20.92 32.79
C ALA A 67 18.10 -21.55 31.45
N VAL A 68 18.63 -22.77 31.46
CA VAL A 68 19.06 -23.49 30.25
C VAL A 68 17.87 -23.72 29.29
N PHE A 69 16.73 -24.19 29.80
CA PHE A 69 15.53 -24.42 28.98
C PHE A 69 14.96 -23.12 28.41
N THR A 70 14.96 -22.03 29.20
CA THR A 70 14.47 -20.72 28.75
C THR A 70 15.36 -20.15 27.66
N ILE A 71 16.69 -20.22 27.82
CA ILE A 71 17.65 -19.71 26.83
C ILE A 71 17.60 -20.54 25.55
N LEU A 72 17.70 -21.87 25.64
CA LEU A 72 17.65 -22.74 24.45
C LEU A 72 16.31 -22.64 23.72
N GLY A 73 15.19 -22.66 24.46
CA GLY A 73 13.85 -22.48 23.90
C GLY A 73 13.69 -21.12 23.22
N GLY A 74 14.18 -20.05 23.87
CA GLY A 74 14.14 -18.69 23.33
C GLY A 74 14.98 -18.52 22.06
N VAL A 75 16.18 -19.10 22.02
CA VAL A 75 17.03 -19.09 20.82
C VAL A 75 16.38 -19.89 19.67
N ALA A 76 15.86 -21.08 19.95
CA ALA A 76 15.16 -21.88 18.94
C ALA A 76 13.91 -21.16 18.40
N LEU A 77 13.12 -20.53 19.28
CA LEU A 77 11.98 -19.70 18.91
C LEU A 77 12.40 -18.53 18.03
N LEU A 78 13.45 -17.80 18.42
CA LEU A 78 13.95 -16.64 17.67
C LEU A 78 14.46 -17.05 16.28
N VAL A 79 15.18 -18.17 16.17
CA VAL A 79 15.65 -18.71 14.88
C VAL A 79 14.49 -19.16 14.01
N ALA A 80 13.50 -19.87 14.58
CA ALA A 80 12.32 -20.32 13.85
C ALA A 80 11.51 -19.13 13.32
N VAL A 81 11.24 -18.13 14.17
CA VAL A 81 10.56 -16.88 13.77
C VAL A 81 11.37 -16.19 12.70
N ARG A 82 12.67 -15.96 12.89
CA ARG A 82 13.51 -15.32 11.86
C ARG A 82 13.56 -16.07 10.54
N ARG A 83 13.49 -17.40 10.52
CA ARG A 83 13.50 -18.21 9.29
C ARG A 83 12.13 -18.24 8.61
N ILE A 84 11.04 -18.31 9.37
CA ILE A 84 9.68 -18.19 8.85
C ILE A 84 9.48 -16.77 8.27
N ASN A 85 9.89 -15.76 9.04
CA ASN A 85 9.91 -14.38 8.62
C ASN A 85 10.84 -14.21 7.42
N ALA A 86 12.08 -14.69 7.39
CA ALA A 86 12.91 -14.60 6.18
C ALA A 86 12.32 -15.35 4.95
N SER A 87 11.45 -16.35 5.15
CA SER A 87 10.75 -17.05 4.06
C SER A 87 9.48 -16.35 3.57
N GLU A 88 8.92 -15.41 4.35
CA GLU A 88 7.81 -14.53 3.96
C GLU A 88 8.26 -13.08 3.69
N ILE A 89 9.44 -12.70 4.17
CA ILE A 89 10.11 -11.40 4.06
C ILE A 89 11.10 -11.46 2.90
N GLY A 90 10.55 -11.79 1.73
CA GLY A 90 10.95 -11.06 0.55
C GLY A 90 10.53 -9.58 0.65
N GLU A 91 9.44 -9.24 1.36
CA GLU A 91 8.98 -7.84 1.39
C GLU A 91 7.95 -7.40 2.45
N ILE A 92 7.31 -8.30 3.22
CA ILE A 92 6.02 -7.95 3.86
C ILE A 92 6.14 -7.29 5.26
N ASP A 93 7.21 -7.50 6.03
CA ASP A 93 7.20 -7.15 7.47
C ASP A 93 7.77 -5.75 7.83
N SER A 94 8.13 -4.95 6.82
CA SER A 94 8.38 -3.50 7.01
C SER A 94 7.19 -2.65 6.52
N PHE A 95 6.28 -3.26 5.77
CA PHE A 95 5.30 -2.56 4.96
C PHE A 95 4.09 -2.08 5.77
N TRP A 96 3.36 -2.98 6.44
CA TRP A 96 2.13 -2.62 7.13
C TRP A 96 2.34 -1.79 8.42
N TRP A 97 3.42 -2.05 9.15
CA TRP A 97 3.76 -1.25 10.35
C TRP A 97 4.19 0.18 10.01
N LYS A 98 5.01 0.37 8.96
CA LYS A 98 5.39 1.72 8.50
C LYS A 98 4.21 2.45 7.87
N VAL A 99 3.34 1.76 7.12
CA VAL A 99 2.10 2.32 6.58
C VAL A 99 1.17 2.75 7.69
N ALA A 100 0.95 1.93 8.72
CA ALA A 100 0.05 2.25 9.83
C ALA A 100 0.58 3.42 10.69
N VAL A 101 1.85 3.37 11.10
CA VAL A 101 2.46 4.44 11.90
C VAL A 101 2.55 5.73 11.12
N ALA A 102 2.91 5.67 9.83
CA ALA A 102 2.91 6.86 9.00
C ALA A 102 1.47 7.35 8.77
N ALA A 103 0.48 6.50 8.45
CA ALA A 103 -0.91 6.92 8.21
C ALA A 103 -1.49 7.62 9.44
N LEU A 104 -1.12 7.16 10.64
CA LEU A 104 -1.50 7.81 11.89
C LEU A 104 -0.73 9.12 12.12
N ALA A 105 0.58 9.17 11.87
CA ALA A 105 1.40 10.37 12.12
C ALA A 105 1.16 11.50 11.10
N GLY A 106 0.96 11.17 9.82
CA GLY A 106 0.75 12.14 8.75
C GLY A 106 -0.61 12.84 8.82
N ARG A 107 -1.61 12.16 9.38
CA ARG A 107 -2.98 12.68 9.49
C ARG A 107 -3.13 13.81 10.52
N TRP A 108 -2.25 13.88 11.52
CA TRP A 108 -2.40 14.79 12.64
C TRP A 108 -1.52 16.06 12.57
N TRP A 109 -0.42 16.05 11.80
CA TRP A 109 0.61 17.10 11.95
C TRP A 109 0.90 17.98 10.73
N LEU A 110 0.62 17.56 9.49
CA LEU A 110 1.12 18.26 8.28
C LEU A 110 0.03 18.81 7.34
N GLY A 111 -1.25 18.58 7.63
CA GLY A 111 -2.33 18.85 6.69
C GLY A 111 -2.32 17.88 5.51
N GLU A 112 -3.48 17.66 4.89
CA GLU A 112 -3.59 16.78 3.73
C GLU A 112 -3.12 17.50 2.47
N SER A 113 -2.15 16.92 1.76
CA SER A 113 -1.67 17.41 0.47
C SER A 113 -2.79 17.39 -0.57
N ARG A 114 -2.93 18.49 -1.31
CA ARG A 114 -3.84 18.60 -2.45
C ARG A 114 -3.20 17.89 -3.64
N VAL A 115 -3.78 16.77 -4.04
CA VAL A 115 -3.26 15.95 -5.13
C VAL A 115 -4.21 16.03 -6.30
N VAL A 116 -3.70 16.39 -7.48
CA VAL A 116 -4.45 16.27 -8.74
C VAL A 116 -4.02 14.98 -9.41
N VAL A 117 -4.97 14.15 -9.83
CA VAL A 117 -4.70 12.90 -10.55
C VAL A 117 -5.22 13.05 -11.96
N VAL A 118 -4.34 12.90 -12.95
CA VAL A 118 -4.77 12.76 -14.34
C VAL A 118 -4.94 11.27 -14.59
N ALA A 119 -6.18 10.84 -14.68
CA ALA A 119 -6.52 9.42 -14.79
C ALA A 119 -7.11 9.09 -16.17
N GLY A 120 -6.77 7.91 -16.65
CA GLY A 120 -7.36 7.27 -17.83
C GLY A 120 -7.22 5.75 -17.69
N GLY A 121 -8.10 5.00 -18.36
CA GLY A 121 -8.14 3.54 -18.33
C GLY A 121 -8.40 2.90 -16.95
N ASP A 122 -8.57 1.58 -16.97
CA ASP A 122 -8.82 0.76 -15.78
C ASP A 122 -7.59 0.64 -14.87
N ALA A 123 -6.38 0.83 -15.42
CA ALA A 123 -5.15 0.75 -14.64
C ALA A 123 -5.02 1.88 -13.61
N CYS A 124 -5.86 2.92 -13.70
CA CYS A 124 -5.93 3.99 -12.70
C CYS A 124 -6.70 3.60 -11.42
N LEU A 125 -7.49 2.52 -11.40
CA LEU A 125 -8.29 2.17 -10.22
C LEU A 125 -7.45 1.81 -8.99
N PRO A 126 -6.37 1.01 -9.09
CA PRO A 126 -5.46 0.79 -7.97
C PRO A 126 -4.80 2.08 -7.48
N LEU A 127 -4.48 3.00 -8.40
CA LEU A 127 -3.92 4.31 -8.06
C LEU A 127 -4.90 5.13 -7.21
N LEU A 128 -6.16 5.22 -7.62
CA LEU A 128 -7.20 5.95 -6.87
C LEU A 128 -7.45 5.33 -5.49
N ARG A 129 -7.52 3.99 -5.42
CA ARG A 129 -7.65 3.26 -4.13
C ARG A 129 -6.46 3.52 -3.22
N GLY A 130 -5.25 3.54 -3.77
CA GLY A 130 -4.03 3.88 -3.04
C GLY A 130 -4.06 5.30 -2.50
N LEU A 131 -4.44 6.28 -3.33
CA LEU A 131 -4.54 7.70 -2.93
C LEU A 131 -5.55 7.93 -1.81
N LYS A 132 -6.71 7.26 -1.86
CA LYS A 132 -7.74 7.33 -0.81
C LYS A 132 -7.18 6.98 0.60
N SER A 133 -6.15 6.14 0.67
CA SER A 133 -5.57 5.72 1.95
C SER A 133 -4.81 6.85 2.68
N PHE A 134 -4.31 7.86 1.97
CA PHE A 134 -3.43 8.87 2.56
C PHE A 134 -3.79 10.34 2.27
N THR A 135 -4.64 10.64 1.29
CA THR A 135 -5.15 11.99 1.07
C THR A 135 -6.68 11.99 0.94
N GLY A 136 -7.34 12.92 1.63
CA GLY A 136 -8.75 13.27 1.48
C GLY A 136 -8.96 14.51 0.59
N ARG A 137 -7.91 14.97 -0.10
CA ARG A 137 -7.92 16.13 -1.00
C ARG A 137 -7.41 15.78 -2.40
N ALA A 138 -7.90 14.67 -2.93
CA ALA A 138 -7.64 14.28 -4.32
C ALA A 138 -8.63 14.98 -5.27
N THR A 139 -8.16 15.52 -6.40
CA THR A 139 -8.99 15.94 -7.53
C THR A 139 -8.63 15.07 -8.72
N VAL A 140 -9.56 14.27 -9.22
CA VAL A 140 -9.34 13.36 -10.34
C VAL A 140 -9.85 14.04 -11.61
N LEU A 141 -8.92 14.32 -12.51
CA LEU A 141 -9.18 14.84 -13.84
C LEU A 141 -9.43 13.68 -14.78
N VAL A 142 -10.61 13.69 -15.37
CA VAL A 142 -11.08 12.64 -16.28
C VAL A 142 -11.29 13.24 -17.67
N PRO A 143 -10.77 12.61 -18.74
CA PRO A 143 -11.06 13.02 -20.11
C PRO A 143 -12.57 13.00 -20.40
N PRO A 144 -13.09 13.92 -21.22
CA PRO A 144 -14.53 14.00 -21.53
C PRO A 144 -15.07 12.75 -22.22
N GLU A 145 -14.21 12.00 -22.91
CA GLU A 145 -14.55 10.79 -23.66
C GLU A 145 -14.60 9.51 -22.79
N THR A 146 -14.39 9.64 -21.47
CA THR A 146 -14.31 8.48 -20.58
C THR A 146 -15.63 7.73 -20.50
N PRO A 147 -15.66 6.41 -20.73
CA PRO A 147 -16.87 5.61 -20.65
C PRO A 147 -17.53 5.68 -19.27
N ARG A 148 -18.86 5.77 -19.25
CA ARG A 148 -19.66 5.76 -18.01
C ARG A 148 -19.34 4.61 -17.03
N PRO A 149 -19.21 3.34 -17.45
CA PRO A 149 -18.88 2.26 -16.50
C PRO A 149 -17.51 2.48 -15.83
N MET A 150 -16.55 3.01 -16.58
CA MET A 150 -15.23 3.34 -16.03
C MET A 150 -15.31 4.50 -15.03
N LEU A 151 -16.07 5.56 -15.36
CA LEU A 151 -16.31 6.68 -14.45
C LEU A 151 -16.99 6.23 -13.15
N ALA A 152 -17.95 5.32 -13.24
CA ALA A 152 -18.58 4.69 -12.09
C ALA A 152 -17.56 3.95 -11.22
N GLU A 153 -16.68 3.14 -11.80
CA GLU A 153 -15.65 2.43 -11.04
C GLU A 153 -14.66 3.39 -10.36
N MET A 154 -14.31 4.51 -11.02
CA MET A 154 -13.46 5.55 -10.43
C MET A 154 -14.14 6.23 -9.24
N LEU A 155 -15.45 6.52 -9.35
CA LEU A 155 -16.24 7.07 -8.26
C LEU A 155 -16.36 6.08 -7.10
N VAL A 156 -16.61 4.80 -7.37
CA VAL A 156 -16.60 3.72 -6.35
C VAL A 156 -15.23 3.64 -5.66
N ALA A 157 -14.14 3.75 -6.42
CA ALA A 157 -12.79 3.71 -5.87
C ALA A 157 -12.49 4.89 -4.91
N LEU A 158 -13.19 6.01 -5.07
CA LEU A 158 -13.04 7.23 -4.25
C LEU A 158 -14.10 7.36 -3.13
N ALA A 159 -15.19 6.59 -3.19
CA ALA A 159 -16.29 6.63 -2.22
C ALA A 159 -15.81 6.34 -0.80
N GLU A 160 -16.13 7.18 0.19
CA GLU A 160 -15.63 7.04 1.56
C GLU A 160 -16.14 5.78 2.24
N ASP A 161 -17.45 5.53 2.12
CA ASP A 161 -18.19 4.51 2.84
C ASP A 161 -19.05 3.63 1.91
N GLU A 162 -19.50 2.50 2.46
CA GLU A 162 -20.34 1.53 1.75
C GLU A 162 -21.72 2.12 1.39
N ALA A 163 -22.18 3.13 2.13
CA ALA A 163 -23.41 3.86 1.86
C ALA A 163 -23.30 4.72 0.59
N GLY A 164 -22.18 5.42 0.41
CA GLY A 164 -21.87 6.16 -0.82
C GLY A 164 -21.77 5.25 -2.04
N VAL A 165 -21.19 4.06 -1.87
CA VAL A 165 -21.17 3.04 -2.94
C VAL A 165 -22.58 2.59 -3.31
N ARG A 166 -23.46 2.35 -2.32
CA ARG A 166 -24.87 1.99 -2.60
C ARG A 166 -25.62 3.12 -3.30
N HIS A 167 -25.50 4.35 -2.84
CA HIS A 167 -26.10 5.51 -3.50
C HIS A 167 -25.62 5.68 -4.95
N LEU A 168 -24.34 5.43 -5.21
CA LEU A 168 -23.77 5.44 -6.56
C LEU A 168 -24.32 4.30 -7.43
N ILE A 169 -24.41 3.07 -6.89
CA ILE A 169 -24.99 1.92 -7.60
C ILE A 169 -26.48 2.17 -7.91
N ASP A 170 -27.23 2.76 -6.99
CA ASP A 170 -28.64 3.10 -7.18
C ASP A 170 -28.81 4.20 -8.23
N ALA A 171 -27.97 5.23 -8.21
CA ALA A 171 -27.94 6.28 -9.25
C ALA A 171 -27.57 5.74 -10.64
N LEU A 172 -26.69 4.73 -10.71
CA LEU A 172 -26.30 4.07 -11.96
C LEU A 172 -27.34 3.07 -12.47
N ARG A 173 -28.28 2.64 -11.62
CA ARG A 173 -29.37 1.72 -11.99
C ARG A 173 -30.56 2.41 -12.67
N GLU A 174 -30.62 3.74 -12.70
CA GLU A 174 -31.70 4.44 -13.40
C GLU A 174 -31.66 4.22 -14.92
N PRO A 175 -32.76 3.74 -15.55
CA PRO A 175 -32.79 3.27 -16.94
C PRO A 175 -32.67 4.36 -18.01
N THR A 176 -32.62 5.64 -17.62
CA THR A 176 -32.48 6.80 -18.51
C THR A 176 -31.06 7.05 -19.04
N LEU A 177 -30.08 6.21 -18.65
CA LEU A 177 -28.63 6.43 -18.82
C LEU A 177 -27.97 5.59 -19.92
N SER A 178 -28.71 5.14 -20.94
CA SER A 178 -28.20 4.33 -22.06
C SER A 178 -27.83 5.11 -23.33
N ALA A 179 -28.02 6.44 -23.36
CA ALA A 179 -27.60 7.27 -24.51
C ALA A 179 -26.10 7.63 -24.46
N PRO A 180 -25.37 7.66 -25.60
CA PRO A 180 -23.99 8.11 -25.67
C PRO A 180 -23.84 9.55 -25.14
N PHE A 181 -22.66 9.86 -24.60
CA PHE A 181 -22.35 11.20 -24.08
C PHE A 181 -22.24 12.18 -25.25
N GLU A 182 -23.30 12.95 -25.52
CA GLU A 182 -23.17 14.15 -26.34
C GLU A 182 -22.60 15.26 -25.48
N ALA A 183 -21.37 15.67 -25.78
CA ALA A 183 -20.73 16.86 -25.23
C ALA A 183 -21.51 18.11 -25.67
N GLY A 184 -22.66 18.35 -25.04
CA GLY A 184 -23.52 19.49 -25.37
C GLY A 184 -25.00 19.40 -24.99
N GLY A 185 -25.54 18.25 -24.55
CA GLY A 185 -26.99 18.13 -24.36
C GLY A 185 -27.44 17.33 -23.14
N GLY A 186 -28.07 18.03 -22.17
CA GLY A 186 -29.22 17.65 -21.32
C GLY A 186 -29.39 16.28 -20.64
N GLY A 187 -28.53 15.28 -20.85
CA GLY A 187 -28.75 13.90 -20.44
C GLY A 187 -27.90 13.42 -19.25
N GLY A 188 -28.36 13.71 -18.03
CA GLY A 188 -28.46 12.72 -16.93
C GLY A 188 -27.24 12.27 -16.11
N PHE A 189 -25.98 12.53 -16.48
CA PHE A 189 -24.84 12.15 -15.62
C PHE A 189 -23.93 13.33 -15.30
N ASP A 190 -24.35 14.12 -14.30
CA ASP A 190 -23.55 15.22 -13.75
C ASP A 190 -22.58 14.64 -12.71
N ALA A 191 -21.42 14.14 -13.18
CA ALA A 191 -20.39 13.57 -12.30
C ALA A 191 -19.89 14.58 -11.23
N PRO A 192 -19.76 15.90 -11.52
CA PRO A 192 -19.53 16.90 -10.48
C PRO A 192 -20.63 16.96 -9.41
N ALA A 193 -21.92 16.94 -9.80
CA ALA A 193 -23.02 16.91 -8.83
C ALA A 193 -23.06 15.59 -8.04
N LEU A 194 -22.79 14.46 -8.68
CA LEU A 194 -22.72 13.15 -8.04
C LEU A 194 -21.52 13.07 -7.09
N SER A 195 -20.36 13.61 -7.48
CA SER A 195 -19.17 13.74 -6.62
C SER A 195 -19.41 14.69 -5.44
N ALA A 196 -20.27 15.69 -5.59
CA ALA A 196 -20.66 16.59 -4.51
C ALA A 196 -21.72 15.98 -3.59
N ALA A 197 -22.61 15.15 -4.14
CA ALA A 197 -23.66 14.44 -3.39
C ALA A 197 -23.12 13.23 -2.63
N LEU A 198 -22.11 12.55 -3.19
CA LEU A 198 -21.40 11.45 -2.55
C LEU A 198 -20.36 12.04 -1.59
N ARG A 199 -20.34 11.56 -0.34
CA ARG A 199 -19.21 11.81 0.57
C ARG A 199 -18.00 11.06 0.00
N LEU A 200 -17.26 11.73 -0.88
CA LEU A 200 -16.02 11.21 -1.47
C LEU A 200 -14.82 11.81 -0.75
N ARG A 201 -13.73 11.02 -0.62
CA ARG A 201 -12.41 11.54 -0.18
C ARG A 201 -11.72 12.40 -1.25
N GLY A 202 -12.38 12.66 -2.36
CA GLY A 202 -11.84 13.42 -3.47
C GLY A 202 -12.95 13.93 -4.38
N ARG A 203 -12.60 14.84 -5.28
CA ARG A 203 -13.50 15.37 -6.30
C ARG A 203 -13.18 14.76 -7.64
N VAL A 204 -14.19 14.41 -8.41
CA VAL A 204 -14.02 14.04 -9.83
C VAL A 204 -14.46 15.22 -10.68
N GLU A 205 -13.56 15.73 -11.51
CA GLU A 205 -13.79 16.86 -12.40
C GLU A 205 -13.49 16.44 -13.83
N PHE A 206 -14.38 16.80 -14.76
CA PHE A 206 -14.11 16.61 -16.18
C PHE A 206 -13.11 17.65 -16.67
N ALA A 207 -12.18 17.23 -17.52
CA ALA A 207 -11.18 18.11 -18.09
C ALA A 207 -11.77 19.30 -18.89
N SER A 208 -13.02 19.17 -19.37
CA SER A 208 -13.75 20.26 -20.05
C SER A 208 -14.18 21.41 -19.11
N ALA A 209 -14.15 21.23 -17.79
CA ALA A 209 -14.50 22.25 -16.80
C ALA A 209 -13.33 23.23 -16.52
N ALA A 210 -12.87 23.90 -17.58
CA ALA A 210 -11.58 24.60 -17.64
C ALA A 210 -11.24 25.54 -16.46
N PRO A 211 -12.15 26.40 -15.94
CA PRO A 211 -11.78 27.33 -14.86
C PRO A 211 -11.53 26.62 -13.53
N ARG A 212 -12.34 25.61 -13.19
CA ARG A 212 -12.22 24.84 -11.94
C ARG A 212 -11.01 23.92 -11.97
N VAL A 213 -10.79 23.27 -13.11
CA VAL A 213 -9.64 22.39 -13.34
C VAL A 213 -8.33 23.17 -13.25
N ALA A 214 -8.27 24.37 -13.85
CA ALA A 214 -7.08 25.22 -13.78
C ALA A 214 -6.77 25.67 -12.33
N ASP A 215 -7.79 26.05 -11.53
CA ASP A 215 -7.59 26.41 -10.12
C ASP A 215 -7.14 25.20 -9.27
N ALA A 216 -7.71 24.02 -9.52
CA ALA A 216 -7.30 22.78 -8.85
C ALA A 216 -5.83 22.45 -9.15
N ILE A 217 -5.42 22.54 -10.43
CA ILE A 217 -4.03 22.34 -10.87
C ILE A 217 -3.09 23.39 -10.23
N ALA A 218 -3.49 24.66 -10.23
CA ALA A 218 -2.67 25.75 -9.69
C ALA A 218 -2.42 25.63 -8.18
N ARG A 219 -3.35 25.02 -7.44
CA ARG A 219 -3.29 24.81 -5.99
C ARG A 219 -2.77 23.43 -5.58
N ALA A 220 -2.45 22.57 -6.54
CA ALA A 220 -1.99 21.22 -6.26
C ALA A 220 -0.58 21.23 -5.68
N ASP A 221 -0.38 20.51 -4.58
CA ASP A 221 0.95 20.24 -4.04
C ASP A 221 1.66 19.17 -4.89
N ALA A 222 0.88 18.27 -5.50
CA ALA A 222 1.36 17.27 -6.44
C ALA A 222 0.34 16.96 -7.53
N ILE A 223 0.86 16.58 -8.70
CA ILE A 223 0.11 16.14 -9.87
C ILE A 223 0.61 14.74 -10.22
N VAL A 224 -0.28 13.76 -10.16
CA VAL A 224 0.01 12.36 -10.44
C VAL A 224 -0.60 11.98 -11.78
N PHE A 225 0.23 11.53 -12.71
CA PHE A 225 -0.20 11.00 -14.00
C PHE A 225 -0.29 9.48 -13.89
N GLY A 226 -1.48 8.94 -14.07
CA GLY A 226 -1.72 7.50 -13.96
C GLY A 226 -1.20 6.68 -15.16
N PRO A 227 -1.23 5.34 -15.03
CA PRO A 227 -0.68 4.38 -16.00
C PRO A 227 -1.20 4.56 -17.41
N ASP A 228 -2.49 4.87 -17.58
CA ASP A 228 -3.06 5.16 -18.89
C ASP A 228 -3.49 6.63 -18.98
N ALA A 229 -2.69 7.55 -18.43
CA ALA A 229 -2.97 8.98 -18.49
C ALA A 229 -3.08 9.44 -19.96
N MET A 230 -4.32 9.56 -20.44
CA MET A 230 -4.64 10.01 -21.79
C MET A 230 -4.49 11.53 -21.91
N CYS A 231 -3.27 12.03 -21.73
CA CYS A 231 -3.00 13.47 -21.87
C CYS A 231 -3.35 13.97 -23.28
N GLU A 232 -3.36 13.08 -24.29
CA GLU A 232 -3.86 13.33 -25.65
C GLU A 232 -5.31 13.80 -25.71
N ALA A 233 -6.18 13.27 -24.84
CA ALA A 233 -7.59 13.62 -24.78
C ALA A 233 -7.88 14.85 -23.87
N LEU A 234 -6.85 15.51 -23.34
CA LEU A 234 -7.02 16.71 -22.50
C LEU A 234 -7.09 17.98 -23.36
N PRO A 235 -7.99 18.93 -23.04
CA PRO A 235 -8.05 20.23 -23.71
C PRO A 235 -6.73 21.02 -23.56
N ASP A 236 -6.37 21.82 -24.56
CA ASP A 236 -5.11 22.60 -24.56
C ASP A 236 -4.95 23.49 -23.34
N GLY A 237 -6.03 24.11 -22.87
CA GLY A 237 -6.00 24.94 -21.66
C GLY A 237 -5.64 24.16 -20.39
N VAL A 238 -6.03 22.89 -20.30
CA VAL A 238 -5.66 22.01 -19.19
C VAL A 238 -4.20 21.59 -19.30
N VAL A 239 -3.74 21.23 -20.51
CA VAL A 239 -2.33 20.89 -20.75
C VAL A 239 -1.42 22.06 -20.40
N GLU A 240 -1.80 23.28 -20.77
CA GLU A 240 -1.03 24.48 -20.44
C GLU A 240 -1.03 24.78 -18.93
N ALA A 241 -2.16 24.55 -18.25
CA ALA A 241 -2.22 24.64 -16.79
C ALA A 241 -1.29 23.60 -16.14
N LEU A 242 -1.29 22.35 -16.62
CA LEU A 242 -0.39 21.29 -16.14
C LEU A 242 1.08 21.65 -16.36
N ARG A 243 1.44 22.25 -17.50
CA ARG A 243 2.81 22.73 -17.75
C ARG A 243 3.25 23.77 -16.74
N ARG A 244 2.41 24.76 -16.44
CA ARG A 244 2.69 25.88 -15.53
C ARG A 244 2.54 25.53 -14.05
N ALA A 245 1.99 24.37 -13.73
CA ALA A 245 1.77 23.95 -12.36
C ALA A 245 3.08 23.89 -11.57
N ARG A 246 3.03 24.38 -10.33
CA ARG A 246 4.17 24.38 -9.39
C ARG A 246 4.24 23.12 -8.53
N GLY A 247 3.14 22.38 -8.43
CA GLY A 247 3.10 21.11 -7.69
C GLY A 247 4.01 20.06 -8.32
N LYS A 248 4.52 19.15 -7.49
CA LYS A 248 5.39 18.05 -7.93
C LYS A 248 4.70 17.18 -8.98
N LYS A 249 5.34 16.94 -10.11
CA LYS A 249 4.80 16.12 -11.20
C LYS A 249 5.34 14.70 -11.10
N VAL A 250 4.45 13.73 -10.92
CA VAL A 250 4.80 12.32 -10.70
C VAL A 250 4.16 11.44 -11.77
N GLY A 251 4.96 10.70 -12.52
CA GLY A 251 4.48 9.72 -13.51
C GLY A 251 4.39 8.31 -12.94
N VAL A 252 3.28 7.63 -13.18
CA VAL A 252 3.12 6.19 -12.93
C VAL A 252 2.75 5.57 -14.27
N PRO A 253 3.65 4.88 -14.99
CA PRO A 253 3.37 4.20 -16.24
C PRO A 253 2.66 2.86 -15.99
N PRO A 254 2.13 2.18 -17.02
CA PRO A 254 1.50 0.88 -16.86
C PRO A 254 2.53 -0.21 -16.52
N ILE A 255 2.08 -1.31 -15.92
CA ILE A 255 2.95 -2.46 -15.60
C ILE A 255 3.27 -3.28 -16.85
N LEU A 256 2.33 -3.36 -17.77
CA LEU A 256 2.49 -4.07 -19.03
C LEU A 256 2.98 -3.12 -20.11
N GLY A 257 3.77 -3.66 -21.04
CA GLY A 257 4.26 -2.94 -22.21
C GLY A 257 4.70 -3.89 -23.31
N ASP A 258 5.17 -3.32 -24.42
CA ASP A 258 5.74 -4.03 -25.57
C ASP A 258 7.17 -4.54 -25.31
N GLY A 259 7.79 -4.10 -24.21
CA GLY A 259 9.14 -4.43 -23.80
C GLY A 259 10.14 -3.35 -24.22
N ALA A 260 10.99 -2.95 -23.26
CA ALA A 260 12.12 -2.02 -23.41
C ALA A 260 11.84 -0.57 -23.83
N ASN A 261 10.58 -0.08 -23.87
CA ASN A 261 10.32 1.34 -24.17
C ASN A 261 9.47 2.04 -23.09
N ALA A 262 10.13 2.83 -22.25
CA ALA A 262 9.48 3.84 -21.40
C ALA A 262 8.99 5.08 -22.19
N GLY A 263 8.75 4.93 -23.51
CA GLY A 263 8.35 6.03 -24.39
C GLY A 263 7.13 6.80 -23.89
N GLY A 264 6.22 6.14 -23.16
CA GLY A 264 5.07 6.78 -22.53
C GLY A 264 5.45 7.87 -21.51
N LEU A 265 6.51 7.67 -20.70
CA LEU A 265 6.94 8.68 -19.71
C LEU A 265 7.62 9.86 -20.39
N SER A 266 8.48 9.62 -21.39
CA SER A 266 9.14 10.70 -22.13
C SER A 266 8.14 11.51 -22.95
N ALA A 267 7.17 10.85 -23.59
CA ALA A 267 6.08 11.50 -24.32
C ALA A 267 5.20 12.33 -23.38
N LEU A 268 4.87 11.78 -22.21
CA LEU A 268 4.16 12.51 -21.16
C LEU A 268 4.94 13.76 -20.73
N ALA A 269 6.22 13.61 -20.40
CA ALA A 269 7.07 14.72 -19.97
C ALA A 269 7.21 15.80 -21.06
N ALA A 270 7.33 15.41 -22.33
CA ALA A 270 7.32 16.34 -23.46
C ALA A 270 6.00 17.14 -23.54
N LYS A 271 4.88 16.50 -23.18
CA LYS A 271 3.56 17.15 -23.23
C LYS A 271 3.28 18.05 -22.04
N VAL A 272 3.54 17.61 -20.81
CA VAL A 272 3.14 18.31 -19.56
C VAL A 272 4.30 19.02 -18.85
N GLY A 273 5.47 19.01 -19.46
CA GLY A 273 6.73 19.46 -18.87
C GLY A 273 7.41 18.37 -18.04
N ALA A 274 8.65 18.66 -17.61
CA ALA A 274 9.47 17.70 -16.89
C ALA A 274 8.77 17.15 -15.63
N LEU A 275 8.92 15.84 -15.43
CA LEU A 275 8.43 15.13 -14.25
C LEU A 275 9.51 15.15 -13.16
N ASP A 276 9.11 15.46 -11.92
CA ASP A 276 10.00 15.41 -10.77
C ASP A 276 10.35 13.96 -10.40
N ALA A 277 9.40 13.06 -10.58
CA ALA A 277 9.59 11.64 -10.29
C ALA A 277 8.79 10.75 -11.23
N ALA A 278 9.26 9.52 -11.43
CA ALA A 278 8.46 8.44 -11.99
C ALA A 278 8.65 7.14 -11.19
N LEU A 279 7.58 6.36 -11.04
CA LEU A 279 7.62 5.03 -10.43
C LEU A 279 7.57 3.98 -11.50
N VAL A 280 8.49 3.03 -11.49
CA VAL A 280 8.52 1.93 -12.46
C VAL A 280 8.62 0.61 -11.72
N ASN A 281 8.00 -0.41 -12.29
CA ASN A 281 8.05 -1.73 -11.70
C ASN A 281 9.44 -2.36 -11.85
N SER A 282 9.98 -2.90 -10.75
CA SER A 282 11.24 -3.65 -10.74
C SER A 282 11.07 -5.16 -10.61
N ASN A 283 9.84 -5.64 -10.35
CA ASN A 283 9.59 -7.06 -10.15
C ASN A 283 9.07 -7.70 -11.44
N THR A 284 9.85 -8.61 -12.04
CA THR A 284 9.44 -9.34 -13.25
C THR A 284 9.27 -10.85 -13.00
N VAL A 285 9.24 -11.26 -11.73
CA VAL A 285 9.18 -12.67 -11.31
C VAL A 285 7.80 -13.30 -11.55
N PRO A 286 6.67 -12.64 -11.27
CA PRO A 286 5.38 -13.28 -11.41
C PRO A 286 5.09 -13.63 -12.89
N PRO A 287 4.51 -14.80 -13.17
CA PRO A 287 4.18 -15.18 -14.54
C PRO A 287 3.06 -14.28 -15.07
N LEU A 288 3.21 -13.83 -16.32
CA LEU A 288 2.18 -13.12 -17.07
C LEU A 288 1.43 -14.08 -18.00
N ALA A 289 0.28 -13.66 -18.51
CA ALA A 289 -0.42 -14.41 -19.54
C ALA A 289 0.39 -14.46 -20.84
N GLU A 290 0.09 -15.43 -21.70
CA GLU A 290 0.78 -15.59 -22.97
C GLU A 290 0.71 -14.30 -23.82
N GLY A 291 1.86 -13.87 -24.34
CA GLY A 291 1.99 -12.64 -25.14
C GLY A 291 2.14 -11.35 -24.32
N GLN A 292 1.94 -11.35 -23.00
CA GLN A 292 2.16 -10.18 -22.16
C GLN A 292 3.63 -10.03 -21.76
N ARG A 293 4.09 -8.78 -21.62
CA ARG A 293 5.43 -8.45 -21.15
C ARG A 293 5.38 -7.32 -20.14
N TYR A 294 6.29 -7.36 -19.16
CA TYR A 294 6.47 -6.26 -18.23
C TYR A 294 7.09 -5.05 -18.95
N LEU A 295 6.58 -3.87 -18.61
CA LEU A 295 7.23 -2.63 -18.93
C LEU A 295 8.49 -2.50 -18.05
N ILE A 296 9.65 -2.64 -18.67
CA ILE A 296 10.93 -2.40 -18.03
C ILE A 296 11.38 -1.01 -18.43
N ALA A 297 11.44 -0.11 -17.47
CA ALA A 297 11.95 1.22 -17.73
C ALA A 297 13.48 1.22 -17.85
N PRO A 298 14.05 2.08 -18.71
CA PRO A 298 15.48 2.27 -18.83
C PRO A 298 16.06 2.91 -17.55
N ALA A 299 17.38 2.86 -17.41
CA ALA A 299 18.10 3.47 -16.29
C ALA A 299 17.89 5.01 -16.21
N ALA A 300 17.57 5.65 -17.33
CA ALA A 300 17.22 7.06 -17.42
C ALA A 300 16.10 7.27 -18.43
N CYS A 301 15.18 8.19 -18.13
CA CYS A 301 14.11 8.62 -19.03
C CYS A 301 14.20 10.13 -19.26
N ASP A 302 14.17 10.55 -20.51
CA ASP A 302 14.19 11.97 -20.86
C ASP A 302 12.99 12.71 -20.25
N GLY A 303 13.26 13.89 -19.68
CA GLY A 303 12.23 14.69 -19.02
C GLY A 303 11.78 14.15 -17.66
N VAL A 304 12.40 13.10 -17.12
CA VAL A 304 12.15 12.59 -15.76
C VAL A 304 13.37 12.83 -14.88
N ARG A 305 13.22 13.62 -13.80
CA ARG A 305 14.32 13.97 -12.91
C ARG A 305 14.77 12.81 -12.03
N THR A 306 13.85 12.00 -11.52
CA THR A 306 14.18 10.87 -10.66
C THR A 306 13.31 9.67 -10.99
N LEU A 307 13.95 8.55 -11.31
CA LEU A 307 13.28 7.30 -11.63
C LEU A 307 13.41 6.33 -10.45
N PHE A 308 12.28 5.88 -9.93
CA PHE A 308 12.22 4.95 -8.81
C PHE A 308 11.79 3.58 -9.30
N ALA A 309 12.69 2.61 -9.27
CA ALA A 309 12.38 1.22 -9.55
C ALA A 309 12.01 0.49 -8.25
N ARG A 310 10.78 -0.02 -8.14
CA ARG A 310 10.29 -0.77 -6.96
C ARG A 310 9.34 -1.88 -7.39
N ASP A 311 9.18 -2.91 -6.54
CA ASP A 311 8.04 -3.81 -6.71
C ASP A 311 6.76 -3.00 -6.46
N VAL A 312 5.90 -2.95 -7.48
CA VAL A 312 4.58 -2.31 -7.41
C VAL A 312 3.49 -3.25 -7.91
N ILE A 313 3.80 -4.53 -8.10
CA ILE A 313 2.88 -5.54 -8.61
C ILE A 313 1.93 -6.00 -7.51
N ASP A 314 0.66 -6.15 -7.87
CA ASP A 314 -0.31 -6.95 -7.14
C ASP A 314 -0.07 -8.45 -7.42
N TRP A 315 0.35 -9.20 -6.40
CA TRP A 315 0.63 -10.64 -6.53
C TRP A 315 -0.60 -11.48 -6.88
N SER A 316 -1.81 -10.96 -6.62
CA SER A 316 -3.05 -11.63 -7.01
C SER A 316 -3.39 -11.43 -8.48
N VAL A 317 -2.99 -10.29 -9.05
CA VAL A 317 -3.19 -9.94 -10.47
C VAL A 317 -1.92 -9.28 -10.99
N PRO A 318 -0.91 -10.07 -11.44
CA PRO A 318 0.42 -9.56 -11.78
C PRO A 318 0.49 -8.42 -12.82
N ALA A 319 -0.53 -8.32 -13.67
CA ALA A 319 -0.69 -7.25 -14.66
C ALA A 319 -1.15 -5.91 -14.06
N ARG A 320 -1.38 -5.82 -12.74
CA ARG A 320 -1.97 -4.66 -12.06
C ARG A 320 -1.08 -4.17 -10.92
N HIS A 321 -1.22 -2.87 -10.67
CA HIS A 321 -0.53 -2.23 -9.57
C HIS A 321 -1.18 -2.64 -8.25
N ASP A 322 -0.35 -2.86 -7.24
CA ASP A 322 -0.80 -2.97 -5.87
C ASP A 322 -1.13 -1.56 -5.33
N PRO A 323 -2.38 -1.31 -4.91
CA PRO A 323 -2.81 0.02 -4.46
C PRO A 323 -2.06 0.48 -3.20
N ALA A 324 -1.69 -0.44 -2.31
CA ALA A 324 -0.97 -0.11 -1.08
C ALA A 324 0.49 0.23 -1.39
N LYS A 325 1.15 -0.50 -2.30
CA LYS A 325 2.52 -0.19 -2.72
C LYS A 325 2.60 1.18 -3.42
N LEU A 326 1.63 1.48 -4.28
CA LEU A 326 1.49 2.81 -4.89
C LEU A 326 1.31 3.91 -3.84
N ALA A 327 0.43 3.70 -2.85
CA ALA A 327 0.18 4.69 -1.80
C ALA A 327 1.45 5.07 -1.03
N VAL A 328 2.25 4.07 -0.66
CA VAL A 328 3.53 4.28 0.05
C VAL A 328 4.48 5.13 -0.78
N PHE A 329 4.65 4.77 -2.05
CA PHE A 329 5.53 5.51 -2.95
C PHE A 329 5.07 6.97 -3.12
N LEU A 330 3.80 7.17 -3.49
CA LEU A 330 3.27 8.50 -3.77
C LEU A 330 3.40 9.39 -2.54
N ARG A 331 3.07 8.83 -1.38
CA ARG A 331 3.25 9.55 -0.13
C ARG A 331 4.70 9.93 0.12
N GLU A 332 5.64 9.01 -0.07
CA GLU A 332 7.07 9.29 0.12
C GLU A 332 7.54 10.41 -0.80
N VAL A 333 7.18 10.37 -2.08
CA VAL A 333 7.61 11.37 -3.07
C VAL A 333 6.93 12.72 -2.86
N ILE A 334 5.63 12.73 -2.56
CA ILE A 334 4.85 13.95 -2.35
C ILE A 334 5.33 14.64 -1.06
N LEU A 335 5.48 13.90 0.05
CA LEU A 335 5.82 14.48 1.35
C LEU A 335 7.31 14.79 1.55
N ARG A 336 8.24 14.15 0.82
CA ARG A 336 9.69 14.49 0.89
C ARG A 336 10.04 15.74 0.06
N GLY A 337 9.23 16.79 0.15
CA GLY A 337 9.46 18.09 -0.49
C GLY A 337 10.19 19.02 0.44
#